data_AF-A0A6P0XDI2-F1
#
_entry.id   AF-A0A6P0XDI2-F1
#
_cell.length_a   1.000
_cell.length_b   1.000
_cell.length_c   1.000
_cell.angle_alpha   90.00
_cell.angle_beta   90.00
_cell.angle_gamma   90.00
#
_symmetry.space_group_name_H-M   'P 1'
#
loop_
_entity.id
_entity.type
_entity.pdbx_description
1 polymer ?
#
loop_
_entity_poly.entity_id
_entity_poly.type
_entity_poly.pdbx_seq_one_letter_code
_entity_poly.pdbx_strand_id
1 'polypeptide(L)'
;MTFFDRDEQLNILGKDIIEAIKIEFSELTYEQIAITWLVYDLPMAGNIKNSTEFWQQQVRGWSDHGDERMYAAGIVHLFYLIAIYEWLEKGMV
;
A
#
# COMPACT_ATOMS: atom_id res chain seq x y z
N MET A 1 7.99 13.89 -1.12
CA MET A 1 8.91 12.76 -0.90
C MET A 1 8.07 11.51 -0.96
N THR A 2 8.38 10.59 -1.88
CA THR A 2 7.64 9.32 -1.99
C THR A 2 8.04 8.40 -0.85
N PHE A 3 7.07 7.66 -0.32
CA PHE A 3 7.28 6.68 0.77
C PHE A 3 8.10 5.45 0.34
N PHE A 4 8.34 5.30 -0.96
CA PHE A 4 8.99 4.15 -1.59
C PHE A 4 10.10 4.58 -2.55
N ASP A 5 11.01 3.64 -2.83
CA ASP A 5 11.95 3.69 -3.94
C ASP A 5 11.25 3.22 -5.21
N ARG A 6 11.29 4.07 -6.25
CA ARG A 6 10.60 3.79 -7.51
C ARG A 6 11.18 2.54 -8.16
N ASP A 7 10.32 1.56 -8.40
CA ASP A 7 10.66 0.33 -9.12
C ASP A 7 10.23 0.43 -10.59
N GLU A 8 11.18 0.24 -11.50
CA GLU A 8 10.92 0.42 -12.93
C GLU A 8 10.09 -0.74 -13.53
N GLN A 9 10.19 -1.95 -12.98
CA GLN A 9 9.35 -3.06 -13.43
C GLN A 9 7.90 -2.82 -13.06
N LEU A 10 7.65 -2.35 -11.83
CA LEU A 10 6.31 -1.94 -11.40
C LEU A 10 5.77 -0.76 -12.22
N ASN A 11 6.64 0.17 -12.62
CA ASN A 11 6.24 1.28 -13.49
C ASN A 11 5.73 0.82 -14.86
N ILE A 12 6.43 -0.13 -15.49
CA ILE A 12 6.01 -0.68 -16.78
C ILE A 12 4.69 -1.43 -16.62
N LEU A 13 4.63 -2.36 -15.67
CA LEU A 13 3.45 -3.18 -15.43
C LEU A 13 2.22 -2.33 -15.06
N GLY A 14 2.39 -1.34 -14.20
CA GLY A 14 1.31 -0.47 -13.75
C GLY A 14 0.71 0.35 -14.90
N LYS A 15 1.56 0.87 -15.80
CA LYS A 15 1.10 1.57 -17.01
C LYS A 15 0.35 0.65 -17.96
N ASP A 16 0.86 -0.56 -18.18
CA ASP A 16 0.21 -1.55 -19.05
C ASP A 16 -1.18 -1.93 -18.51
N ILE A 17 -1.32 -2.09 -17.18
CA ILE A 17 -2.62 -2.35 -16.54
C ILE A 17 -3.57 -1.18 -16.70
N ILE A 18 -3.11 0.07 -16.50
CA ILE A 18 -3.96 1.25 -16.67
C ILE A 18 -4.47 1.33 -18.11
N GLU A 19 -3.62 1.10 -19.11
CA GLU A 19 -4.03 1.08 -20.51
C GLU A 19 -5.03 -0.05 -20.80
N ALA A 20 -4.81 -1.25 -20.25
CA ALA A 20 -5.76 -2.36 -20.37
C ALA A 20 -7.12 -2.03 -19.72
N ILE A 21 -7.13 -1.41 -18.53
CA ILE A 21 -8.36 -0.97 -17.85
C ILE A 21 -9.13 0.04 -18.71
N LYS A 22 -8.44 1.01 -19.33
CA LYS A 22 -9.08 1.99 -20.21
C LYS A 22 -9.73 1.36 -21.44
N ILE A 23 -9.10 0.32 -22.00
CA ILE A 23 -9.63 -0.40 -23.16
C ILE A 23 -10.89 -1.18 -22.77
N GLU A 24 -10.86 -1.86 -21.62
CA GLU A 24 -11.98 -2.69 -21.14
C GLU A 24 -13.16 -1.83 -20.63
N PHE A 25 -12.85 -0.74 -19.91
CA PHE A 25 -13.83 0.10 -19.23
C PHE A 25 -13.78 1.53 -19.77
N SER A 26 -14.32 1.70 -20.98
CA SER A 26 -14.30 2.95 -21.75
C SER A 26 -14.98 4.16 -21.05
N GLU A 27 -15.79 3.91 -20.03
CA GLU A 27 -16.48 4.91 -19.22
C GLU A 27 -15.60 5.52 -18.12
N LEU A 28 -14.47 4.89 -17.77
CA LEU A 28 -13.55 5.39 -16.77
C LEU A 28 -12.63 6.46 -17.36
N THR A 29 -12.56 7.63 -16.72
CA THR A 29 -11.56 8.63 -17.05
C THR A 29 -10.23 8.32 -16.36
N TYR A 30 -9.14 8.89 -16.86
CA TYR A 30 -7.80 8.65 -16.30
C TYR A 30 -7.70 9.05 -14.82
N GLU A 31 -8.39 10.13 -14.44
CA GLU A 31 -8.44 10.65 -13.07
C GLU A 31 -9.28 9.78 -12.12
N GLN A 32 -10.08 8.86 -12.65
CA GLN A 32 -10.86 7.90 -11.87
C GLN A 32 -10.10 6.61 -11.58
N ILE A 33 -8.88 6.47 -12.08
CA ILE A 33 -8.00 5.33 -11.85
C ILE A 33 -6.80 5.82 -11.05
N ALA A 34 -6.51 5.14 -9.95
CA ALA A 34 -5.34 5.42 -9.15
C ALA A 34 -4.81 4.10 -8.58
N ILE A 35 -3.50 3.92 -8.63
CA ILE A 35 -2.82 2.68 -8.22
C ILE A 35 -1.60 3.06 -7.41
N THR A 36 -1.43 2.42 -6.25
CA THR A 36 -0.19 2.48 -5.48
C THR A 36 0.23 1.07 -5.13
N TRP A 37 1.48 0.71 -5.47
CA TRP A 37 2.11 -0.55 -5.11
C TRP A 37 3.30 -0.31 -4.20
N LEU A 38 3.34 -1.11 -3.14
CA LEU A 38 4.43 -1.18 -2.18
C LEU A 38 4.81 -2.66 -2.04
N VAL A 39 6.07 -2.99 -2.32
CA VAL A 39 6.58 -4.36 -2.28
C VAL A 39 7.60 -4.46 -1.16
N TYR A 40 7.25 -5.28 -0.17
CA TYR A 40 8.07 -5.56 1.01
C TYR A 40 8.85 -6.86 0.74
N ASP A 41 10.15 -6.76 0.45
CA ASP A 41 11.00 -7.93 0.18
C ASP A 41 11.31 -8.69 1.49
N LEU A 42 10.96 -9.97 1.57
CA LEU A 42 11.24 -10.79 2.76
C LEU A 42 12.75 -10.98 2.97
N PRO A 43 13.22 -11.05 4.24
CA PRO A 43 12.45 -11.00 5.47
C PRO A 43 12.51 -9.60 6.10
N MET A 44 11.61 -8.68 5.72
CA MET A 44 11.52 -7.38 6.41
C MET A 44 11.26 -7.54 7.91
N ALA A 45 10.50 -8.55 8.34
CA ALA A 45 10.11 -8.73 9.75
C ALA A 45 11.17 -9.41 10.65
N GLY A 46 12.23 -10.02 10.09
CA GLY A 46 13.12 -10.88 10.88
C GLY A 46 14.12 -10.14 11.78
N ASN A 47 14.49 -8.90 11.42
CA ASN A 47 15.59 -8.18 12.05
C ASN A 47 15.24 -6.78 12.57
N ILE A 48 13.99 -6.32 12.41
CA ILE A 48 13.57 -4.98 12.83
C ILE A 48 13.31 -4.98 14.33
N LYS A 49 14.09 -4.20 15.07
CA LYS A 49 14.07 -4.20 16.54
C LYS A 49 13.08 -3.20 17.14
N ASN A 50 12.64 -2.21 16.37
CA ASN A 50 11.68 -1.20 16.80
C ASN A 50 10.96 -0.52 15.62
N SER A 51 9.90 0.22 15.95
CA SER A 51 9.06 0.94 14.99
C SER A 51 9.81 2.02 14.21
N THR A 52 10.78 2.71 14.81
CA THR A 52 11.57 3.73 14.11
C THR A 52 12.40 3.13 12.98
N GLU A 53 13.05 2.00 13.24
CA GLU A 53 13.83 1.26 12.24
C GLU A 53 12.95 0.77 11.09
N PHE A 54 11.71 0.33 11.39
CA PHE A 54 10.72 -0.03 10.38
C PHE A 54 10.41 1.12 9.42
N TRP A 55 10.08 2.31 9.97
CA TRP A 55 9.65 3.46 9.16
C TRP A 55 10.76 4.13 8.36
N GLN A 56 12.03 3.86 8.68
CA GLN A 56 13.18 4.39 7.93
C GLN A 56 13.51 3.58 6.67
N GLN A 57 12.98 2.36 6.55
CA GLN A 57 13.22 1.54 5.37
C GLN A 57 12.35 1.99 4.21
N GLN A 58 12.98 2.39 3.10
CA GLN A 58 12.28 2.58 1.85
C GLN A 58 12.00 1.23 1.22
N VAL A 59 10.74 0.99 0.89
CA VAL A 59 10.29 -0.20 0.17
C VAL A 59 10.32 0.07 -1.33
N ARG A 60 10.43 -0.97 -2.15
CA ARG A 60 10.23 -0.82 -3.59
C ARG A 60 8.76 -0.50 -3.85
N GLY A 61 8.49 0.40 -4.79
CA GLY A 61 7.11 0.77 -5.08
C GLY A 61 6.94 1.58 -6.34
N TRP A 62 5.69 1.85 -6.65
CA TRP A 62 5.29 2.69 -7.76
C TRP A 62 3.87 3.21 -7.52
N SER A 63 3.54 4.38 -8.06
CA SER A 63 2.18 4.90 -8.00
C SER A 63 1.81 5.72 -9.22
N ASP A 64 0.53 5.67 -9.58
CA ASP A 64 -0.18 6.58 -10.46
C ASP A 64 -1.34 7.19 -9.65
N HIS A 65 -1.37 8.52 -9.53
CA HIS A 65 -2.26 9.25 -8.61
C HIS A 65 -2.17 8.79 -7.14
N GLY A 66 -0.98 8.40 -6.68
CA GLY A 66 -0.77 7.90 -5.30
C GLY A 66 -0.93 8.94 -4.19
N ASP A 67 -1.00 10.22 -4.54
CA ASP A 67 -1.24 11.32 -3.60
C ASP A 67 -2.76 11.54 -3.33
N GLU A 68 -3.63 10.86 -4.08
CA GLU A 68 -5.08 10.92 -3.90
C GLU A 68 -5.53 10.14 -2.66
N ARG A 69 -6.56 10.66 -1.99
CA ARG A 69 -7.13 9.99 -0.82
C ARG A 69 -8.03 8.85 -1.26
N MET A 70 -7.66 7.64 -0.88
CA MET A 70 -8.45 6.44 -1.15
C MET A 70 -9.24 5.98 0.08
N TYR A 71 -10.43 5.46 -0.17
CA TYR A 71 -11.18 4.74 0.86
C TYR A 71 -10.48 3.42 1.18
N ALA A 72 -10.03 3.25 2.43
CA ALA A 72 -9.28 2.07 2.86
C ALA A 72 -10.09 0.75 2.87
N ALA A 73 -11.42 0.84 2.65
CA ALA A 73 -12.32 -0.30 2.60
C ALA A 73 -12.10 -1.30 3.75
N GLY A 74 -11.98 -2.59 3.44
CA GLY A 74 -11.85 -3.64 4.42
C GLY A 74 -10.55 -3.62 5.24
N ILE A 75 -9.52 -2.88 4.83
CA ILE A 75 -8.20 -2.89 5.49
C ILE A 75 -8.29 -2.35 6.92
N VAL A 76 -9.21 -1.42 7.19
CA VAL A 76 -9.39 -0.84 8.53
C VAL A 76 -9.72 -1.91 9.60
N HIS A 77 -10.36 -3.01 9.21
CA HIS A 77 -10.70 -4.09 10.13
C HIS A 77 -9.47 -4.78 10.73
N LEU A 78 -8.33 -4.80 10.02
CA LEU A 78 -7.09 -5.36 10.56
C LEU A 78 -6.57 -4.54 11.73
N PHE A 79 -6.71 -3.21 11.68
CA PHE A 79 -6.33 -2.34 12.79
C PHE A 79 -7.25 -2.51 13.99
N TYR A 80 -8.57 -2.67 13.76
CA TYR A 80 -9.52 -2.98 14.82
C TYR A 80 -9.22 -4.33 15.47
N LEU A 81 -8.83 -5.33 14.67
CA LEU A 81 -8.45 -6.64 15.17
C LEU A 81 -7.21 -6.58 16.06
N ILE A 82 -6.19 -5.81 15.68
CA ILE A 82 -5.00 -5.60 16.52
C ILE A 82 -5.38 -4.87 17.81
N ALA A 83 -6.22 -3.83 17.74
CA ALA A 83 -6.65 -3.07 18.91
C ALA A 83 -7.43 -3.94 19.91
N ILE A 84 -8.40 -4.73 19.43
CA ILE A 84 -9.19 -5.60 20.33
C ILE A 84 -8.32 -6.71 20.93
N TYR A 85 -7.37 -7.26 20.16
CA TYR A 85 -6.42 -8.24 20.67
C TYR A 85 -5.61 -7.67 21.85
N GLU A 86 -5.05 -6.48 21.69
CA GLU A 86 -4.29 -5.77 22.73
C GLU A 86 -5.15 -5.44 23.97
N TRP A 87 -6.41 -5.04 23.77
CA TRP A 87 -7.31 -4.73 24.88
C TRP A 87 -7.73 -5.97 25.67
N LEU A 88 -7.96 -7.10 24.99
CA LEU A 88 -8.24 -8.38 25.63
C LEU A 88 -7.03 -8.85 26.45
N GLU A 89 -5.82 -8.77 25.92
CA GLU A 89 -4.61 -9.13 26.67
C GLU A 89 -4.41 -8.26 27.93
N LYS A 90 -4.86 -7.01 27.90
CA LYS A 90 -4.75 -6.06 29.02
C LYS A 90 -5.98 -6.05 29.94
N GLY A 91 -7.01 -6.85 29.65
CA GLY A 91 -8.26 -6.89 30.42
C GLY A 91 -9.02 -5.56 30.42
N MET A 92 -8.92 -4.78 29.34
CA MET A 92 -9.62 -3.50 29.19
C MET A 92 -11.08 -3.67 28.75
N VAL A 93 -11.41 -4.82 28.17
CA VAL A 93 -12.74 -5.25 27.72
C VAL A 93 -12.97 -6.72 28.06
#